data_AF-A0A2V8QDW0-F1
#
_entry.id   AF-A0A2V8QDW0-F1
#
_cell.length_a   1.000
_cell.length_b   1.000
_cell.length_c   1.000
_cell.angle_alpha   90.00
_cell.angle_beta   90.00
_cell.angle_gamma   90.00
#
_symmetry.space_group_name_H-M   'P 1'
#
loop_
_entity.id
_entity.type
_entity.pdbx_description
1 polymer ?
#
loop_
_entity_poly.entity_id
_entity_poly.type
_entity_poly.pdbx_seq_one_letter_code
_entity_poly.pdbx_strand_id
1 'polypeptide(L)' 'MSLASIQNEIEKLEPGERAALIDVLWESLDEERIKEIEAKWAVESEDRIDAFERGELSVVDGPSAIEELRSSLTK' A
#
# COMPACT_ATOMS: atom_id res chain seq x y z
N MET A 1 -14.12 29.02 2.41
CA MET A 1 -13.23 28.64 3.53
C MET A 1 -11.80 28.89 3.12
N SER A 2 -10.94 29.33 4.04
CA SER A 2 -9.49 29.48 3.80
C SER A 2 -8.74 28.26 4.33
N LEU A 3 -7.53 28.01 3.83
CA LEU A 3 -6.66 26.96 4.35
C LEU A 3 -6.42 27.12 5.86
N ALA A 4 -6.24 28.36 6.32
CA ALA A 4 -6.11 28.68 7.74
C ALA A 4 -7.34 28.28 8.57
N SER A 5 -8.56 28.49 8.05
CA SER A 5 -9.77 28.03 8.75
C SER A 5 -9.88 26.51 8.80
N ILE A 6 -9.40 25.79 7.78
CA ILE A 6 -9.40 24.32 7.74
C ILE A 6 -8.37 23.76 8.73
N GLN A 7 -7.18 24.35 8.79
CA GLN A 7 -6.14 23.95 9.74
C GLN A 7 -6.63 24.06 11.19
N ASN A 8 -7.31 25.15 11.53
CA ASN A 8 -7.88 25.33 12.87
C ASN A 8 -8.89 24.24 13.25
N GLU A 9 -9.62 23.67 12.29
CA GLU A 9 -10.55 22.56 12.58
C GLU A 9 -9.79 21.22 12.70
N ILE A 10 -8.76 20.99 11.87
CA ILE A 10 -7.92 19.78 11.95
C ILE A 10 -7.18 19.72 13.30
N GLU A 11 -6.73 20.85 13.82
CA GLU A 11 -6.04 20.93 15.12
C GLU A 11 -6.93 20.54 16.31
N LYS A 12 -8.26 20.56 16.16
CA LYS A 12 -9.22 20.13 17.19
C LYS A 12 -9.47 18.63 17.18
N LEU A 13 -9.04 17.92 16.14
CA LEU A 13 -9.24 16.48 16.01
C LEU A 13 -8.28 15.69 16.90
N GLU A 14 -8.77 14.59 17.46
CA GLU A 14 -7.94 13.65 18.19
C GLU A 14 -6.88 13.02 17.24
N PRO A 15 -5.75 12.52 17.75
CA PRO A 15 -4.69 11.98 16.91
C PRO A 15 -5.15 10.91 15.91
N GLY A 16 -6.09 10.04 16.31
CA GLY A 16 -6.65 9.00 15.43
C GLY A 16 -7.51 9.56 14.30
N GLU A 17 -8.29 10.60 14.57
CA GLU A 17 -9.11 11.28 13.56
C GLU A 17 -8.24 12.02 12.55
N ARG A 18 -7.12 12.61 13.01
CA ARG A 18 -6.13 13.23 12.11
C ARG A 18 -5.46 12.20 11.21
N ALA A 19 -5.11 11.02 11.73
CA ALA A 19 -4.54 9.94 10.92
C ALA A 19 -5.53 9.49 9.83
N ALA A 20 -6.79 9.24 10.20
CA ALA A 20 -7.83 8.87 9.23
C ALA A 20 -8.05 9.94 8.16
N LEU A 21 -7.98 11.23 8.52
CA LEU A 21 -8.09 12.32 7.56
C LEU A 21 -6.91 12.35 6.57
N ILE A 22 -5.70 12.02 7.01
CA ILE A 22 -4.53 11.92 6.12
C ILE A 22 -4.78 10.86 5.05
N ASP A 23 -5.30 9.69 5.43
CA ASP A 23 -5.58 8.61 4.47
C ASP A 23 -6.60 9.06 3.41
N VAL A 24 -7.71 9.67 3.83
CA VAL A 24 -8.73 10.20 2.91
C VAL A 24 -8.16 11.25 1.96
N LEU A 25 -7.36 12.19 2.49
CA LEU A 25 -6.73 13.22 1.66
C LEU A 25 -5.72 12.62 0.70
N TRP A 26 -4.93 11.65 1.15
CA TRP A 26 -3.92 10.98 0.34
C TRP A 26 -4.56 10.22 -0.84
N GLU A 27 -5.63 9.46 -0.58
CA GLU A 27 -6.41 8.79 -1.62
C GLU A 27 -6.98 9.78 -2.64
N SER A 28 -7.47 10.94 -2.17
CA SER A 28 -8.07 11.96 -3.04
C SER A 28 -7.09 12.66 -3.98
N LEU A 29 -5.80 12.70 -3.65
CA LEU A 29 -4.78 13.43 -4.42
C LEU A 29 -4.34 12.69 -5.69
N ASP A 30 -4.57 11.38 -5.77
CA ASP A 30 -4.01 10.55 -6.83
C ASP A 30 -4.90 9.37 -7.24
N GLU A 31 -6.21 9.55 -7.13
CA GLU A 31 -7.18 8.48 -7.34
C GLU A 31 -7.01 7.75 -8.70
N GLU A 32 -6.68 8.49 -9.77
CA GLU A 32 -6.47 7.91 -11.10
C GLU A 32 -5.14 7.16 -11.22
N ARG A 33 -4.06 7.67 -10.63
CA ARG A 33 -2.77 6.95 -10.59
C ARG A 33 -2.83 5.73 -9.70
N ILE A 34 -3.52 5.81 -8.56
CA ILE A 34 -3.75 4.69 -7.64
C ILE A 34 -4.51 3.59 -8.39
N LYS A 35 -5.62 3.92 -9.07
CA LYS A 35 -6.36 2.97 -9.90
C LYS A 35 -5.51 2.36 -11.01
N GLU A 36 -4.66 3.14 -11.66
CA GLU A 36 -3.73 2.63 -12.68
C GLU A 36 -2.73 1.64 -12.10
N ILE A 37 -2.14 1.95 -10.94
CA ILE A 37 -1.18 1.08 -10.25
C ILE A 37 -1.88 -0.22 -9.79
N GLU A 38 -3.06 -0.11 -9.19
CA GLU A 38 -3.86 -1.26 -8.75
C GLU A 38 -4.21 -2.19 -9.92
N ALA A 39 -4.64 -1.63 -11.06
CA ALA A 39 -4.95 -2.41 -12.25
C ALA A 39 -3.71 -3.15 -12.78
N LYS A 40 -2.54 -2.49 -12.80
CA LYS A 40 -1.27 -3.12 -13.19
C LYS A 40 -0.85 -4.22 -12.22
N TRP A 41 -1.02 -3.99 -10.92
CA TRP A 41 -0.72 -4.99 -9.90
C TRP A 41 -1.62 -6.20 -9.97
N ALA A 42 -2.91 -6.01 -10.26
CA ALA A 42 -3.86 -7.10 -10.47
C ALA A 42 -3.41 -7.98 -11.65
N VAL A 43 -3.11 -7.37 -12.80
CA VAL A 43 -2.61 -8.09 -13.99
C VAL A 43 -1.32 -8.85 -13.68
N GLU A 44 -0.32 -8.18 -13.10
CA GLU A 44 0.96 -8.81 -12.75
C GLU A 44 0.79 -9.98 -11.76
N SER A 45 -0.14 -9.85 -10.81
CA SER A 45 -0.38 -10.89 -9.80
C SER A 45 -0.99 -12.14 -10.43
N GLU A 46 -2.01 -11.98 -11.27
CA GLU A 46 -2.61 -13.08 -12.02
C GLU A 46 -1.58 -13.74 -12.95
N ASP A 47 -0.82 -12.95 -13.72
CA ASP A 47 0.23 -13.46 -14.62
C ASP A 47 1.30 -14.30 -13.86
N ARG A 48 1.66 -13.90 -12.64
CA ARG A 48 2.62 -14.64 -11.79
C ARG A 48 2.03 -15.92 -11.22
N ILE A 49 0.76 -15.92 -10.83
CA ILE A 49 0.06 -17.12 -10.38
C ILE A 49 0.01 -18.13 -11.51
N ASP A 50 -0.43 -17.69 -12.69
CA ASP A 50 -0.48 -18.50 -13.90
C ASP A 50 0.90 -19.08 -14.28
N ALA A 51 1.97 -18.28 -14.23
CA ALA A 51 3.32 -18.75 -14.48
C ALA A 51 3.79 -19.78 -13.43
N PHE A 52 3.42 -19.60 -12.16
CA PHE A 52 3.70 -20.58 -11.12
C PHE A 52 2.96 -21.90 -11.35
N GLU A 53 1.67 -21.85 -11.70
CA GLU A 53 0.86 -23.04 -12.00
C GLU A 53 1.39 -23.82 -13.21
N ARG A 54 1.94 -23.12 -14.21
CA ARG A 54 2.62 -23.75 -15.36
C ARG A 54 4.03 -24.27 -15.04
N GLY A 55 4.56 -23.99 -13.85
CA GLY A 55 5.93 -24.38 -13.45
C GLY A 55 7.02 -23.53 -14.11
N GLU A 56 6.68 -22.35 -14.63
CA GLU A 56 7.61 -21.43 -15.29
C GLU A 56 8.29 -20.47 -14.30
N LEU A 57 7.78 -20.41 -13.06
CA LEU A 57 8.31 -19.55 -12.00
C LEU A 57 8.99 -20.37 -10.91
N SER A 58 10.21 -20.00 -10.53
CA SER A 58 10.84 -20.52 -9.31
C SER A 58 10.22 -19.83 -8.10
N VAL A 59 9.78 -20.63 -7.12
CA VAL A 59 9.18 -20.14 -5.88
C VAL A 59 9.97 -20.59 -4.66
N VAL A 60 9.82 -19.82 -3.59
CA VAL A 60 10.30 -20.16 -2.25
C VAL A 60 9.11 -20.26 -1.32
N ASP A 61 9.25 -21.06 -0.27
CA ASP A 61 8.24 -21.17 0.78
C ASP A 61 8.07 -19.81 1.49
N GLY A 62 6.82 -19.34 1.60
CA GLY A 62 6.51 -18.00 2.09
C GLY A 62 7.03 -17.72 3.51
N PRO A 63 6.72 -18.56 4.51
CA PRO A 63 7.27 -18.44 5.86
C PRO A 63 8.80 -18.40 5.88
N SER A 64 9.45 -19.29 5.12
CA SER A 64 10.92 -19.34 5.04
C SER A 64 11.51 -18.05 4.47
N ALA A 65 10.91 -17.48 3.42
CA ALA A 65 11.35 -16.23 2.81
C ALA A 65 11.22 -15.03 3.77
N ILE A 66 10.12 -14.95 4.53
CA ILE A 66 9.92 -13.88 5.53
C ILE A 66 10.93 -14.00 6.68
N GLU A 67 11.23 -15.21 7.14
CA GLU A 67 12.21 -15.45 8.19
C GLU A 67 13.63 -15.05 7.76
N GLU A 68 14.01 -15.41 6.53
CA GLU A 68 15.29 -15.00 5.94
C GLU A 68 15.41 -13.47 5.84
N LEU A 69 14.37 -12.80 5.34
CA LEU A 69 14.33 -11.34 5.26
C LEU A 69 14.49 -10.69 6.64
N ARG A 70 13.75 -11.14 7.65
CA ARG A 70 13.86 -10.61 9.02
C ARG A 70 15.26 -10.80 9.60
N SER A 71 15.85 -11.98 9.38
CA SER A 71 17.21 -12.31 9.81
C SER A 71 18.27 -11.45 9.12
N SER A 72 18.02 -11.02 7.88
CA SER A 72 18.93 -10.15 7.13
C SER A 72 18.91 -8.69 7.61
N LEU A 73 17.78 -8.20 8.11
CA LEU A 73 17.58 -6.82 8.59
C LEU A 73 18.06 -6.59 10.03
N THR A 74 18.39 -7.65 10.77
CA THR A 74 18.81 -7.61 12.18
C THR A 74 20.32 -7.79 12.39
N LYS A 75 21.11 -7.79 11.32
CA LYS A 75 22.59 -7.78 11.35
C LYS A 75 23.14 -6.36 11.28
#